data_AF-A0A319C965-F1
#
_entry.id   AF-A0A319C965-F1
#
_cell.length_a   1.000
_cell.length_b   1.000
_cell.length_c   1.000
_cell.angle_alpha   90.00
_cell.angle_beta   90.00
_cell.angle_gamma   90.00
#
_symmetry.space_group_name_H-M   'P 1'
#
loop_
_entity.id
_entity.type
_entity.pdbx_description
1 polymer ?
#
loop_
_entity_poly.entity_id
_entity_poly.type
_entity_poly.pdbx_seq_one_letter_code
_entity_poly.pdbx_strand_id
1 'polypeptide(L)'
;MNAELVRRYGPGMSFYRSHLQSPGLTQPDSNSANRYSATLHTLETTNEMLINKIGKLRTNTHRLRHDLMNLELHVKAFNRELLATWQADTLTRLIEVIYERHGWKFPGRVAVGDHIYLPRETLSTLYLKALARIKETVTKRFGLPMRYWHALQRYHVVAHLRSTNPSRTENSFARWLVSVKEVNRGAYRFWGRLFPLCYNNRSVEQSATIF
;
A
#
# COMPACT_ATOMS: atom_id res chain seq x y z
N MET A 1 -7.17 44.63 -20.84
CA MET A 1 -7.68 43.35 -21.38
C MET A 1 -6.54 42.34 -21.33
N ASN A 2 -6.71 41.18 -20.70
CA ASN A 2 -5.60 40.27 -20.42
C ASN A 2 -5.13 39.59 -21.72
N ALA A 3 -3.92 39.92 -22.21
CA ALA A 3 -3.44 39.52 -23.54
C ALA A 3 -3.40 37.99 -23.73
N GLU A 4 -3.23 37.25 -22.64
CA GLU A 4 -3.20 35.79 -22.63
C GLU A 4 -4.57 35.14 -22.90
N LEU A 5 -5.66 35.79 -22.45
CA LEU A 5 -7.03 35.36 -22.69
C LEU A 5 -7.41 35.52 -24.17
N VAL A 6 -7.01 36.63 -24.79
CA VAL A 6 -7.27 36.91 -26.23
C VAL A 6 -6.51 35.92 -27.13
N ARG A 7 -5.30 35.49 -26.72
CA ARG A 7 -4.52 34.52 -27.48
C ARG A 7 -5.07 33.09 -27.40
N ARG A 8 -5.70 32.71 -26.28
CA ARG A 8 -6.30 31.37 -26.09
C ARG A 8 -7.72 31.24 -26.64
N TYR A 9 -8.52 32.30 -26.55
CA TYR A 9 -9.96 32.23 -26.82
C TYR A 9 -10.42 33.18 -27.93
N GLY A 10 -9.49 33.91 -28.57
CA GLY A 10 -9.79 34.89 -29.60
C GLY A 10 -10.26 36.24 -29.05
N PRO A 11 -10.41 37.26 -29.91
CA PRO A 11 -10.99 38.53 -29.51
C PRO A 11 -12.45 38.35 -29.09
N GLY A 12 -12.88 39.07 -28.04
CA GLY A 12 -14.24 38.94 -27.50
C GLY A 12 -15.32 39.29 -28.52
N MET A 13 -16.56 38.82 -28.30
CA MET A 13 -17.69 38.98 -29.24
C MET A 13 -17.96 40.43 -29.71
N SER A 14 -17.56 41.44 -28.92
CA SER A 14 -17.62 42.85 -29.31
C SER A 14 -16.77 43.18 -30.55
N PHE A 15 -15.64 42.49 -30.74
CA PHE A 15 -14.78 42.64 -31.92
C PHE A 15 -15.52 42.25 -33.20
N TYR A 16 -16.14 41.07 -33.22
CA TYR A 16 -16.92 40.62 -34.38
C TYR A 16 -18.17 41.48 -34.61
N ARG A 17 -18.80 41.99 -33.53
CA ARG A 17 -19.94 42.92 -33.62
C ARG A 17 -19.57 44.25 -34.28
N SER A 18 -18.38 44.77 -34.01
CA SER A 18 -17.90 46.02 -34.62
C SER A 18 -17.73 45.90 -36.15
N HIS A 19 -17.37 44.70 -36.64
CA HIS A 19 -17.19 44.45 -38.07
C HIS A 19 -18.53 44.27 -38.81
N LEU A 20 -19.61 43.96 -38.09
CA LEU A 20 -20.97 43.89 -38.64
C LEU A 20 -21.65 45.27 -38.76
N GLN A 21 -21.11 46.30 -38.10
CA GLN A 21 -21.65 47.67 -38.12
C GLN A 21 -20.99 48.59 -39.16
N SER A 22 -20.10 48.06 -40.02
CA SER A 22 -19.53 48.82 -41.13
C SER A 22 -20.62 49.14 -42.17
N PRO A 23 -20.76 50.40 -42.63
CA PRO A 23 -21.89 50.86 -43.45
C PRO A 23 -21.75 50.49 -44.93
N GLY A 24 -21.52 49.20 -45.22
CA GLY A 24 -21.25 48.70 -46.57
C GLY A 24 -21.72 47.28 -46.86
N LEU A 25 -22.66 46.73 -46.09
CA LEU A 25 -23.33 45.47 -46.47
C LEU A 25 -24.78 45.71 -46.85
N THR A 26 -25.04 45.35 -48.11
CA THR A 26 -26.31 44.99 -48.73
C THR A 26 -27.33 44.41 -47.75
N GLN A 27 -28.60 44.72 -47.99
CA GLN A 27 -29.78 44.21 -47.26
C GLN A 27 -29.58 42.78 -46.71
N PRO A 28 -29.86 42.53 -45.42
CA PRO A 28 -29.76 41.18 -44.89
C PRO A 28 -30.82 40.31 -45.57
N ASP A 29 -30.40 39.42 -46.47
CA ASP A 29 -31.24 38.32 -46.95
C ASP A 29 -31.82 37.60 -45.73
N SER A 30 -33.13 37.35 -45.70
CA SER A 30 -33.81 36.64 -44.59
C SER A 30 -33.16 35.29 -44.25
N ASN A 31 -32.50 34.67 -45.24
CA ASN A 31 -31.69 33.46 -45.10
C ASN A 31 -30.45 33.63 -44.20
N SER A 32 -29.83 34.80 -44.15
CA SER A 32 -28.64 35.07 -43.32
C SER A 32 -28.97 35.14 -41.83
N ALA A 33 -30.07 35.82 -41.49
CA ALA A 33 -30.59 35.89 -40.13
C ALA A 33 -31.08 34.53 -39.61
N ASN A 34 -31.76 33.74 -40.47
CA ASN A 34 -32.19 32.38 -40.15
C ASN A 34 -31.02 31.40 -39.96
N ARG A 35 -29.94 31.56 -40.75
CA ARG A 35 -28.71 30.78 -40.55
C ARG A 35 -28.03 31.13 -39.23
N TYR A 36 -27.96 32.42 -38.90
CA TYR A 36 -27.38 32.89 -37.64
C TYR A 36 -28.16 32.37 -36.43
N SER A 37 -29.50 32.47 -36.45
CA SER A 37 -30.35 31.94 -35.36
C SER A 37 -30.23 30.41 -35.23
N ALA A 38 -30.17 29.68 -36.35
CA ALA A 38 -29.92 28.24 -36.33
C ALA A 38 -28.54 27.90 -35.73
N THR A 39 -27.49 28.65 -36.06
CA THR A 39 -26.15 28.45 -35.46
C THR A 39 -26.09 28.80 -33.98
N LEU A 40 -26.87 29.79 -33.53
CA LEU A 40 -26.99 30.11 -32.11
C LEU A 40 -27.69 28.98 -31.35
N HIS A 41 -28.79 28.46 -31.90
CA HIS A 41 -29.54 27.38 -31.26
C HIS A 41 -28.71 26.08 -31.19
N THR A 42 -27.88 25.79 -32.19
CA THR A 42 -26.94 24.66 -32.14
C THR A 42 -25.79 24.89 -31.13
N LEU A 43 -25.32 26.13 -30.99
CA LEU A 43 -24.36 26.51 -29.94
C LEU A 43 -24.93 26.37 -28.53
N GLU A 44 -26.18 26.77 -28.32
CA GLU A 44 -26.86 26.64 -27.03
C GLU A 44 -27.04 25.17 -26.64
N THR A 45 -27.54 24.35 -27.56
CA THR A 45 -27.73 22.91 -27.32
C THR A 45 -26.41 22.17 -27.07
N THR A 46 -25.34 22.56 -27.78
CA THR A 46 -24.00 21.99 -27.52
C THR A 46 -23.42 22.45 -26.19
N ASN A 47 -23.63 23.70 -25.78
CA ASN A 47 -23.25 24.19 -24.45
C ASN A 47 -23.99 23.44 -23.34
N GLU A 48 -25.30 23.22 -23.46
CA GLU A 48 -26.06 22.41 -22.50
C GLU A 48 -25.52 20.98 -22.41
N MET A 49 -25.19 20.36 -23.56
CA MET A 49 -24.58 19.03 -23.59
C MET A 49 -23.22 19.01 -22.86
N LEU A 50 -22.39 20.04 -23.04
CA LEU A 50 -21.11 20.16 -22.35
C LEU A 50 -21.28 20.34 -20.85
N ILE A 51 -22.23 21.17 -20.42
CA ILE A 51 -22.57 21.36 -19.00
C ILE A 51 -22.98 20.02 -18.38
N ASN A 52 -23.85 19.27 -19.07
CA ASN A 52 -24.29 17.94 -18.63
C ASN A 52 -23.13 16.94 -18.55
N LYS A 53 -22.22 16.94 -19.54
CA LYS A 53 -21.01 16.08 -19.50
C LYS A 53 -20.07 16.45 -18.36
N ILE A 54 -19.85 17.74 -18.11
CA ILE A 54 -19.04 18.23 -16.99
C ILE A 54 -19.68 17.82 -15.65
N GLY A 55 -21.00 17.93 -15.53
CA GLY A 55 -21.75 17.46 -14.37
C GLY A 55 -21.51 15.97 -14.09
N LYS A 56 -21.65 15.12 -15.11
CA LYS A 56 -21.36 13.67 -15.02
C LYS A 56 -19.89 13.38 -14.68
N LEU A 57 -18.94 14.12 -15.25
CA LEU A 57 -17.52 13.95 -14.92
C LEU A 57 -17.23 14.32 -13.46
N ARG A 58 -17.86 15.38 -12.96
CA ARG A 58 -17.72 15.78 -11.54
C ARG A 58 -18.26 14.72 -10.61
N THR A 59 -19.46 14.18 -10.86
CA THR A 59 -20.04 13.12 -10.02
C THR A 59 -19.20 11.84 -10.06
N ASN A 60 -18.74 11.43 -11.25
CA ASN A 60 -17.84 10.28 -11.39
C ASN A 60 -16.52 10.49 -10.65
N THR A 61 -15.93 11.69 -10.72
CA THR A 61 -14.70 12.02 -9.99
C THR A 61 -14.91 11.95 -8.47
N HIS A 62 -16.05 12.42 -7.97
CA HIS A 62 -16.38 12.30 -6.53
C HIS A 62 -16.53 10.85 -6.10
N ARG A 63 -17.20 10.02 -6.90
CA ARG A 63 -17.34 8.57 -6.64
C ARG A 63 -15.98 7.88 -6.63
N LEU A 64 -15.14 8.14 -7.62
CA LEU A 64 -13.79 7.58 -7.69
C LEU A 64 -12.93 7.96 -6.48
N ARG A 65 -13.02 9.21 -6.00
CA ARG A 65 -12.30 9.62 -4.78
C ARG A 65 -12.78 8.86 -3.54
N HIS A 66 -14.09 8.65 -3.42
CA HIS A 66 -14.66 7.86 -2.33
C HIS A 66 -14.21 6.39 -2.41
N ASP A 67 -14.22 5.79 -3.60
CA ASP A 67 -13.77 4.42 -3.82
C ASP A 67 -12.28 4.25 -3.49
N LEU A 68 -11.44 5.23 -3.86
CA LEU A 68 -10.02 5.26 -3.48
C LEU A 68 -9.84 5.35 -1.96
N MET A 69 -10.60 6.21 -1.27
CA MET A 69 -10.54 6.33 0.18
C MET A 69 -10.94 5.01 0.88
N ASN A 70 -11.97 4.34 0.37
CA ASN A 70 -12.37 3.03 0.88
C ASN A 70 -11.29 1.97 0.64
N LEU A 71 -10.71 1.93 -0.55
CA LEU A 71 -9.62 1.01 -0.86
C LEU A 71 -8.42 1.23 0.07
N GLU A 72 -8.03 2.48 0.31
CA GLU A 72 -6.96 2.79 1.25
C GLU A 72 -7.25 2.30 2.68
N LEU A 73 -8.49 2.42 3.14
CA LEU A 73 -8.91 1.90 4.44
C LEU A 73 -8.81 0.37 4.48
N HIS A 74 -9.29 -0.32 3.44
CA HIS A 74 -9.17 -1.77 3.35
C HIS A 74 -7.71 -2.24 3.29
N VAL A 75 -6.86 -1.57 2.51
CA VAL A 75 -5.42 -1.86 2.46
C VAL A 75 -4.77 -1.67 3.83
N LYS A 76 -5.11 -0.60 4.55
CA LYS A 76 -4.62 -0.37 5.93
C LYS A 76 -5.06 -1.46 6.90
N ALA A 77 -6.31 -1.93 6.80
CA ALA A 77 -6.81 -3.03 7.62
C ALA A 77 -6.08 -4.34 7.30
N PHE A 78 -5.96 -4.69 6.02
CA PHE A 78 -5.27 -5.89 5.55
C PHE A 78 -3.78 -5.88 5.94
N ASN A 79 -3.11 -4.73 5.86
CA ASN A 79 -1.73 -4.58 6.31
C ASN A 79 -1.53 -4.90 7.80
N ARG A 80 -2.54 -4.70 8.66
CA ARG A 80 -2.46 -5.07 10.08
C ARG A 80 -2.46 -6.58 10.28
N GLU A 81 -3.29 -7.29 9.52
CA GLU A 81 -3.37 -8.76 9.54
C GLU A 81 -2.10 -9.40 8.96
N LEU A 82 -1.60 -8.84 7.85
CA LEU A 82 -0.31 -9.23 7.27
C LEU A 82 0.85 -8.97 8.22
N LEU A 83 0.86 -7.82 8.89
CA LEU A 83 1.91 -7.50 9.86
C LEU A 83 1.97 -8.53 10.99
N ALA A 84 0.81 -8.91 11.55
CA ALA A 84 0.75 -9.93 12.59
C ALA A 84 1.28 -11.29 12.09
N THR A 85 0.99 -11.64 10.84
CA THR A 85 1.52 -12.83 10.16
C THR A 85 3.05 -12.77 10.00
N TRP A 86 3.58 -11.65 9.51
CA TRP A 86 5.03 -11.46 9.33
C TRP A 86 5.80 -11.48 10.66
N GLN A 87 5.22 -10.88 11.70
CA GLN A 87 5.78 -10.91 13.05
C GLN A 87 5.77 -12.33 13.62
N ALA A 88 4.68 -13.08 13.42
CA ALA A 88 4.61 -14.49 13.82
C ALA A 88 5.70 -15.31 13.14
N ASP A 89 5.81 -15.21 11.81
CA ASP A 89 6.81 -15.94 11.02
C ASP A 89 8.25 -15.61 11.45
N THR A 90 8.53 -14.32 11.67
CA THR A 90 9.85 -13.86 12.11
C THR A 90 10.20 -14.42 13.50
N LEU A 91 9.24 -14.44 14.43
CA LEU A 91 9.43 -15.04 15.76
C LEU A 91 9.58 -16.57 15.67
N THR A 92 8.85 -17.24 14.78
CA THR A 92 9.06 -18.66 14.50
C THR A 92 10.50 -18.91 14.01
N ARG A 93 10.99 -18.12 13.05
CA ARG A 93 12.38 -18.21 12.57
C ARG A 93 13.38 -17.97 13.69
N LEU A 94 13.11 -17.03 14.61
CA LEU A 94 13.97 -16.84 15.77
C LEU A 94 14.05 -18.11 16.66
N ILE A 95 12.92 -18.78 16.90
CA ILE A 95 12.89 -20.03 17.67
C ILE A 95 13.74 -21.11 16.97
N GLU A 96 13.57 -21.28 15.67
CA GLU A 96 14.35 -22.23 14.86
C GLU A 96 15.85 -21.93 14.93
N VAL A 97 16.27 -20.68 14.70
CA VAL A 97 17.68 -20.27 14.76
C VAL A 97 18.28 -20.49 16.16
N ILE A 98 17.52 -20.21 17.22
CA ILE A 98 17.97 -20.50 18.60
C ILE A 98 18.24 -21.99 18.77
N TYR A 99 17.34 -22.84 18.27
CA TYR A 99 17.48 -24.30 18.35
C TYR A 99 18.64 -24.82 17.49
N GLU A 100 18.79 -24.34 16.26
CA GLU A 100 19.89 -24.70 15.34
C GLU A 100 21.25 -24.36 15.95
N ARG A 101 21.43 -23.11 16.42
CA ARG A 101 22.73 -22.67 16.98
C ARG A 101 23.06 -23.32 18.32
N HIS A 102 22.06 -23.75 19.08
CA HIS A 102 22.26 -24.53 20.29
C HIS A 102 22.41 -26.04 20.05
N GLY A 103 22.20 -26.53 18.82
CA GLY A 103 22.17 -27.96 18.51
C GLY A 103 21.02 -28.69 19.20
N TRP A 104 19.95 -27.99 19.55
CA TRP A 104 18.79 -28.57 20.22
C TRP A 104 17.85 -29.21 19.20
N LYS A 105 17.28 -30.36 19.56
CA LYS A 105 16.19 -30.97 18.81
C LYS A 105 14.84 -30.48 19.35
N PHE A 106 13.86 -30.34 18.46
CA PHE A 106 12.51 -30.02 18.86
C PHE A 106 11.90 -31.16 19.70
N PRO A 107 10.89 -30.85 20.54
CA PRO A 107 10.12 -31.87 21.25
C PRO A 107 9.65 -32.97 20.28
N GLY A 108 9.96 -34.23 20.57
CA GLY A 108 9.74 -35.37 19.65
C GLY A 108 10.97 -35.79 18.83
N ARG A 109 12.17 -35.26 19.13
CA ARG A 109 13.44 -35.53 18.42
C ARG A 109 13.44 -35.12 16.94
N VAL A 110 12.52 -34.25 16.54
CA VAL A 110 12.47 -33.68 15.19
C VAL A 110 13.64 -32.71 15.02
N ALA A 111 14.44 -32.86 13.96
CA ALA A 111 15.49 -31.90 13.64
C ALA A 111 14.88 -30.61 13.07
N VAL A 112 15.60 -29.50 13.20
CA VAL A 112 15.16 -28.23 12.60
C VAL A 112 15.24 -28.38 11.08
N GLY A 113 14.09 -28.29 10.41
CA GLY A 113 13.92 -28.46 8.96
C GLY A 113 12.97 -29.62 8.62
N ASP A 114 13.04 -30.72 9.36
CA ASP A 114 12.20 -31.90 9.14
C ASP A 114 10.73 -31.65 9.53
N HIS A 115 10.51 -30.68 10.41
CA HIS A 115 9.17 -30.30 10.88
C HIS A 115 8.33 -29.59 9.81
N ILE A 116 8.92 -29.14 8.69
CA ILE A 116 8.20 -28.40 7.63
C ILE A 116 7.03 -29.20 7.04
N TYR A 117 7.11 -30.54 7.05
CA TYR A 117 6.06 -31.42 6.53
C TYR A 117 4.94 -31.73 7.54
N LEU A 118 5.07 -31.28 8.79
CA LEU A 118 4.06 -31.52 9.81
C LEU A 118 2.81 -30.63 9.60
N PRO A 119 1.62 -31.10 9.98
CA PRO A 119 0.41 -30.28 9.98
C PRO A 119 0.58 -29.00 10.79
N ARG A 120 -0.11 -27.94 10.35
CA ARG A 120 0.02 -26.59 10.94
C ARG A 120 -0.25 -26.56 12.44
N GLU A 121 -1.26 -27.29 12.90
CA GLU A 121 -1.66 -27.37 14.31
C GLU A 121 -0.58 -28.07 15.15
N THR A 122 -0.03 -29.17 14.63
CA THR A 122 1.08 -29.90 15.25
C THR A 122 2.32 -29.01 15.34
N LEU A 123 2.62 -28.24 14.30
CA LEU A 123 3.71 -27.27 14.31
C LEU A 123 3.52 -26.17 15.36
N SER A 124 2.31 -25.60 15.45
CA SER A 124 2.01 -24.58 16.45
C SER A 124 2.23 -25.09 17.86
N THR A 125 1.73 -26.28 18.20
CA THR A 125 1.95 -26.88 19.52
C THR A 125 3.43 -27.23 19.78
N LEU A 126 4.16 -27.67 18.76
CA LEU A 126 5.59 -27.97 18.84
C LEU A 126 6.41 -26.71 19.15
N TYR A 127 6.15 -25.60 18.45
CA TYR A 127 6.83 -24.33 18.73
C TYR A 127 6.47 -23.76 20.11
N LEU A 128 5.23 -23.90 20.57
CA LEU A 128 4.85 -23.49 21.92
C LEU A 128 5.59 -24.29 23.00
N LYS A 129 5.71 -25.61 22.81
CA LYS A 129 6.52 -26.46 23.71
C LYS A 129 8.01 -26.13 23.63
N ALA A 130 8.51 -25.78 22.45
CA ALA A 130 9.89 -25.36 22.27
C ALA A 130 10.19 -24.03 22.98
N LEU A 131 9.28 -23.07 22.85
CA LEU A 131 9.36 -21.76 23.47
C LEU A 131 9.48 -21.85 24.99
N ALA A 132 8.79 -22.79 25.64
CA ALA A 132 8.87 -23.01 27.08
C ALA A 132 10.29 -23.35 27.57
N ARG A 133 11.16 -23.87 26.70
CA ARG A 133 12.56 -24.18 27.02
C ARG A 133 13.50 -22.98 26.86
N ILE A 134 13.07 -21.93 26.16
CA ILE A 134 13.87 -20.73 25.90
C ILE A 134 13.78 -19.76 27.09
N LYS A 135 14.88 -19.67 27.84
CA LYS A 135 15.02 -18.72 28.97
C LYS A 135 15.58 -17.38 28.51
N GLU A 136 15.42 -16.33 29.31
CA GLU A 136 16.00 -15.01 29.05
C GLU A 136 17.53 -15.08 28.83
N THR A 137 18.21 -15.93 29.60
CA THR A 137 19.66 -16.17 29.48
C THR A 137 20.07 -16.67 28.10
N VAL A 138 19.21 -17.44 27.44
CA VAL A 138 19.42 -17.90 26.06
C VAL A 138 19.40 -16.70 25.12
N THR A 139 18.37 -15.85 25.19
CA THR A 139 18.28 -14.67 24.32
C THR A 139 19.45 -13.69 24.49
N LYS A 140 19.94 -13.52 25.73
CA LYS A 140 21.13 -12.68 26.02
C LYS A 140 22.39 -13.18 25.30
N ARG A 141 22.57 -14.50 25.16
CA ARG A 141 23.72 -15.07 24.42
C ARG A 141 23.71 -14.73 22.94
N PHE A 142 22.56 -14.43 22.35
CA PHE A 142 22.42 -13.96 20.97
C PHE A 142 22.55 -12.43 20.85
N GLY A 143 22.97 -11.73 21.91
CA GLY A 143 23.07 -10.27 21.92
C GLY A 143 21.71 -9.57 21.82
N LEU A 144 20.62 -10.27 22.15
CA LEU A 144 19.27 -9.74 22.14
C LEU A 144 18.89 -9.20 23.54
N PRO A 145 18.52 -7.91 23.64
CA PRO A 145 17.98 -7.32 24.87
C PRO A 145 16.70 -8.02 25.39
N MET A 146 16.38 -7.82 26.66
CA MET A 146 15.23 -8.43 27.37
C MET A 146 13.88 -8.29 26.65
N ARG A 147 13.65 -7.17 25.94
CA ARG A 147 12.43 -6.96 25.14
C ARG A 147 12.16 -8.04 24.09
N TYR A 148 13.20 -8.70 23.55
CA TYR A 148 13.03 -9.78 22.58
C TYR A 148 12.57 -11.08 23.25
N TRP A 149 13.02 -11.34 24.48
CA TRP A 149 12.49 -12.44 25.27
C TRP A 149 11.00 -12.23 25.59
N HIS A 150 10.59 -11.02 25.98
CA HIS A 150 9.17 -10.71 26.17
C HIS A 150 8.35 -10.86 24.88
N ALA A 151 8.89 -10.45 23.74
CA ALA A 151 8.23 -10.66 22.45
C ALA A 151 8.06 -12.16 22.12
N LEU A 152 9.09 -12.96 22.41
CA LEU A 152 9.01 -14.42 22.32
C LEU A 152 7.93 -15.00 23.25
N GLN A 153 7.82 -14.54 24.50
CA GLN A 153 6.76 -15.01 25.41
C GLN A 153 5.35 -14.70 24.88
N ARG A 154 5.18 -13.59 24.13
CA ARG A 154 3.91 -13.23 23.48
C ARG A 154 3.65 -13.97 22.17
N TYR A 155 4.55 -14.84 21.72
CA TYR A 155 4.39 -15.61 20.49
C TYR A 155 3.11 -16.45 20.47
N HIS A 156 2.66 -16.95 21.62
CA HIS A 156 1.41 -17.72 21.71
C HIS A 156 0.18 -16.97 21.18
N VAL A 157 0.17 -15.64 21.29
CA VAL A 157 -0.91 -14.79 20.76
C VAL A 157 -0.93 -14.81 19.24
N VAL A 158 0.24 -14.89 18.59
CA VAL A 158 0.38 -14.74 17.14
C VAL A 158 0.67 -16.06 16.41
N ALA A 159 0.92 -17.16 17.13
CA ALA A 159 1.27 -18.46 16.55
C ALA A 159 0.23 -18.98 15.54
N HIS A 160 -1.06 -18.69 15.77
CA HIS A 160 -2.16 -19.07 14.89
C HIS A 160 -2.21 -18.26 13.58
N LEU A 161 -1.47 -17.16 13.48
CA LEU A 161 -1.38 -16.31 12.29
C LEU A 161 -0.20 -16.66 11.40
N ARG A 162 0.66 -17.60 11.83
CA ARG A 162 1.84 -18.04 11.06
C ARG A 162 1.45 -18.49 9.65
N SER A 163 2.24 -18.10 8.66
CA SER A 163 2.07 -18.55 7.28
C SER A 163 2.50 -20.00 7.10
N THR A 164 1.98 -20.64 6.05
CA THR A 164 2.39 -21.99 5.65
C THR A 164 3.83 -22.04 5.16
N ASN A 165 4.36 -20.92 4.65
CA ASN A 165 5.73 -20.82 4.17
C ASN A 165 6.39 -19.52 4.67
N PRO A 166 7.10 -19.59 5.82
CA PRO A 166 7.72 -18.41 6.44
C PRO A 166 8.85 -17.79 5.62
N SER A 167 9.38 -18.50 4.61
CA SER A 167 10.41 -17.95 3.72
C SER A 167 9.83 -16.99 2.68
N ARG A 168 8.53 -17.12 2.34
CA ARG A 168 7.86 -16.21 1.40
C ARG A 168 7.52 -14.86 2.02
N THR A 169 7.46 -14.77 3.34
CA THR A 169 7.11 -13.54 4.06
C THR A 169 8.31 -12.64 4.35
N GLU A 170 9.55 -13.16 4.22
CA GLU A 170 10.80 -12.41 4.42
C GLU A 170 10.83 -11.10 3.62
N ASN A 171 10.73 -11.19 2.28
CA ASN A 171 10.89 -10.03 1.40
C ASN A 171 9.75 -9.00 1.61
N SER A 172 8.52 -9.48 1.78
CA SER A 172 7.35 -8.62 2.05
C SER A 172 7.50 -7.88 3.37
N PHE A 173 7.97 -8.56 4.42
CA PHE A 173 8.22 -7.93 5.72
C PHE A 173 9.37 -6.94 5.65
N ALA A 174 10.44 -7.27 4.92
CA ALA A 174 11.56 -6.37 4.69
C ALA A 174 11.13 -5.07 3.99
N ARG A 175 10.32 -5.18 2.91
CA ARG A 175 9.76 -4.01 2.21
C ARG A 175 8.89 -3.16 3.12
N TRP A 176 8.06 -3.80 3.96
CA TRP A 176 7.26 -3.08 4.95
C TRP A 176 8.14 -2.36 5.98
N LEU A 177 9.18 -3.01 6.51
CA LEU A 177 10.10 -2.38 7.46
C LEU A 177 10.79 -1.16 6.85
N VAL A 178 11.24 -1.24 5.60
CA VAL A 178 11.82 -0.11 4.88
C VAL A 178 10.81 1.02 4.71
N SER A 179 9.56 0.73 4.33
CA SER A 179 8.54 1.76 4.12
C SER A 179 8.12 2.48 5.41
N VAL A 180 8.17 1.79 6.56
CA VAL A 180 7.86 2.39 7.87
C VAL A 180 9.10 2.90 8.61
N LYS A 181 10.29 2.84 8.01
CA LYS A 181 11.55 3.22 8.68
C LYS A 181 11.52 4.62 9.28
N GLU A 182 10.98 5.58 8.55
CA GLU A 182 10.87 6.97 9.01
C GLU A 182 9.66 7.21 9.92
N VAL A 183 8.54 6.57 9.63
CA VAL A 183 7.26 6.78 10.35
C VAL A 183 7.26 6.05 11.70
N ASN A 184 7.84 4.86 11.78
CA ASN A 184 7.89 4.00 12.95
C ASN A 184 9.31 3.47 13.18
N ARG A 185 10.21 4.38 13.57
CA ARG A 185 11.61 4.06 13.91
C ARG A 185 11.75 3.00 15.00
N GLY A 186 10.77 2.91 15.91
CA GLY A 186 10.75 1.91 16.99
C GLY A 186 10.61 0.50 16.45
N ALA A 187 9.62 0.25 15.59
CA ALA A 187 9.42 -1.03 14.94
C ALA A 187 10.63 -1.42 14.06
N TYR A 188 11.16 -0.46 13.29
CA TYR A 188 12.35 -0.70 12.46
C TYR A 188 13.56 -1.13 13.29
N ARG A 189 13.87 -0.41 14.38
CA ARG A 189 15.00 -0.74 15.27
C ARG A 189 14.81 -2.08 15.96
N PHE A 190 13.58 -2.40 16.35
CA PHE A 190 13.27 -3.66 17.00
C PHE A 190 13.45 -4.83 16.04
N TRP A 191 12.70 -4.85 14.94
CA TRP A 191 12.70 -5.96 13.99
C TRP A 191 13.97 -6.01 13.16
N GLY A 192 14.51 -4.86 12.75
CA GLY A 192 15.73 -4.80 11.94
C GLY A 192 16.99 -5.33 12.64
N ARG A 193 17.03 -5.34 13.98
CA ARG A 193 18.13 -6.00 14.73
C ARG A 193 17.98 -7.53 14.77
N LEU A 194 16.74 -8.01 14.71
CA LEU A 194 16.41 -9.44 14.76
C LEU A 194 16.42 -10.06 13.36
N PHE A 195 16.14 -9.27 12.33
CA PHE A 195 16.02 -9.70 10.94
C PHE A 195 17.27 -10.44 10.43
N PRO A 196 18.52 -9.93 10.58
CA PRO A 196 19.70 -10.65 10.12
C PRO A 196 19.94 -11.96 10.87
N LEU A 197 19.54 -12.03 12.15
CA LEU A 197 19.66 -13.27 12.92
C LEU A 197 18.73 -14.36 12.38
N CYS A 198 17.52 -13.97 11.94
CA CYS A 198 16.50 -14.89 11.44
C CYS A 198 16.67 -15.28 9.96
N TYR A 199 17.29 -14.42 9.15
CA TYR A 199 17.36 -14.58 7.70
C TYR A 199 18.82 -14.60 7.19
N ASN A 200 19.62 -15.53 7.72
CA ASN A 200 20.97 -15.84 7.21
C ASN A 200 21.92 -14.63 7.08
N ASN A 201 21.92 -13.74 8.09
CA ASN A 201 22.72 -12.51 8.16
C ASN A 201 22.44 -11.48 7.04
N ARG A 202 21.32 -11.59 6.32
CA ARG A 202 20.90 -10.56 5.35
C ARG A 202 20.35 -9.33 6.06
N SER A 203 20.67 -8.15 5.55
CA SER A 203 20.06 -6.92 6.07
C SER A 203 18.62 -6.77 5.58
N VAL A 204 17.82 -5.96 6.28
CA VAL A 204 16.45 -5.64 5.88
C VAL A 204 16.44 -4.99 4.50
N GLU A 205 17.38 -4.09 4.24
CA GLU A 205 17.51 -3.40 2.95
C GLU A 205 17.84 -4.38 1.82
N GLN A 206 18.72 -5.35 2.05
CA GLN A 206 19.06 -6.37 1.07
C GLN A 206 17.83 -7.24 0.74
N SER A 207 17.14 -7.78 1.74
CA SER A 207 15.96 -8.62 1.49
C SER A 207 14.78 -7.85 0.89
N ALA A 208 14.70 -6.52 1.09
CA ALA A 208 13.66 -5.70 0.46
C ALA A 208 13.83 -5.58 -1.07
N THR A 209 15.08 -5.66 -1.56
CA THR A 209 15.40 -5.52 -3.00
C THR A 209 15.25 -6.80 -3.81
N ILE A 210 15.15 -7.96 -3.14
CA ILE A 210 14.98 -9.25 -3.81
C ILE A 210 13.53 -9.38 -4.26
N PHE A 211 13.31 -9.72 -5.54
CA PHE A 211 11.99 -9.85 -6.15
C PHE A 211 11.35 -11.20 -5.82
#